data_AF-A0A975GT86-F1
#
_entry.id   AF-A0A975GT86-F1
#
_cell.length_a   1.000
_cell.length_b   1.000
_cell.length_c   1.000
_cell.angle_alpha   90.00
_cell.angle_beta   90.00
_cell.angle_gamma   90.00
#
_symmetry.space_group_name_H-M   'P 1'
#
loop_
_entity.id
_entity.type
_entity.pdbx_description
1 polymer ?
#
loop_
_entity_poly.entity_id
_entity_poly.type
_entity_poly.pdbx_seq_one_letter_code
_entity_poly.pdbx_strand_id
1 'polypeptide(L)'
;MEFNFFSKNRSVTFVTMILASCFLFTICLPSSVVATNQQERQSISVENAPIYKLPTKNAEIRRREGGESRGTTRGLSRGLSRGLTRGLSRGLTRGLSRGLSRGLTRGLSRGLSRGLTRGAETEIISVPIPARMSPFASEHTGFTSDRQPTLRWYISDSWPGKIEFTLNETRVEEPVLETYIDGPTNEGVYQISLADYNITLKADVEYEWFLAIVPDPEERSADFLGSATIRYLAPSDELSERLSSTPKNKLYTVYAEKGYWYDAIDNLSRLIDTRPDDSILRTHRMRLLKQVNLPLAAAYDSKMLSK
;
A
#
# COMPACT_ATOMS: atom_id res chain seq x y z
N MET A 1 -20.81 -95.43 -7.05
CA MET A 1 -21.59 -96.04 -5.95
C MET A 1 -22.66 -95.05 -5.56
N GLU A 2 -23.85 -95.25 -6.13
CA GLU A 2 -25.08 -94.58 -5.73
C GLU A 2 -25.53 -95.10 -4.36
N PHE A 3 -26.20 -94.27 -3.56
CA PHE A 3 -27.58 -94.52 -3.09
C PHE A 3 -28.07 -93.34 -2.22
N ASN A 4 -29.13 -92.69 -2.71
CA ASN A 4 -30.37 -92.25 -2.04
C ASN A 4 -30.36 -91.76 -0.57
N PHE A 5 -31.05 -90.64 -0.29
CA PHE A 5 -32.42 -90.65 0.27
C PHE A 5 -33.01 -89.23 0.51
N PHE A 6 -34.26 -89.06 0.07
CA PHE A 6 -35.40 -88.35 0.70
C PHE A 6 -35.58 -86.82 0.72
N SER A 7 -36.52 -86.37 -0.13
CA SER A 7 -37.89 -85.90 0.19
C SER A 7 -38.16 -84.66 1.09
N LYS A 8 -38.84 -83.68 0.46
CA LYS A 8 -40.18 -83.13 0.80
C LYS A 8 -40.29 -81.77 1.54
N ASN A 9 -40.80 -80.81 0.75
CA ASN A 9 -41.75 -79.71 1.00
C ASN A 9 -41.91 -79.01 2.38
N ARG A 10 -41.72 -77.68 2.31
CA ARG A 10 -42.52 -76.54 2.84
C ARG A 10 -43.49 -76.79 4.03
N SER A 11 -43.33 -76.02 5.13
CA SER A 11 -44.14 -74.82 5.47
C SER A 11 -44.12 -74.46 6.99
N VAL A 12 -44.15 -73.15 7.28
CA VAL A 12 -44.67 -72.39 8.46
C VAL A 12 -43.98 -72.34 9.85
N THR A 13 -43.73 -71.08 10.29
CA THR A 13 -43.88 -70.43 11.64
C THR A 13 -42.89 -70.59 12.81
N PHE A 14 -42.92 -69.53 13.66
CA PHE A 14 -42.26 -69.25 14.96
C PHE A 14 -40.82 -68.67 14.91
N VAL A 15 -40.51 -67.42 15.28
CA VAL A 15 -40.66 -66.61 16.54
C VAL A 15 -39.34 -66.59 17.38
N THR A 16 -38.78 -65.37 17.48
CA THR A 16 -37.95 -64.73 18.55
C THR A 16 -36.56 -65.23 18.99
N MET A 17 -35.68 -64.23 19.18
CA MET A 17 -34.61 -64.07 20.21
C MET A 17 -33.39 -65.03 20.09
N ILE A 18 -32.11 -64.70 20.35
CA ILE A 18 -31.40 -63.67 21.14
C ILE A 18 -29.87 -63.91 20.93
N LEU A 19 -29.01 -62.88 21.07
CA LEU A 19 -27.57 -62.84 21.53
C LEU A 19 -26.53 -63.85 20.96
N ALA A 20 -25.21 -63.63 20.84
CA ALA A 20 -24.25 -62.55 21.08
C ALA A 20 -22.84 -63.04 20.60
N SER A 21 -21.89 -62.10 20.50
CA SER A 21 -20.46 -62.25 20.85
C SER A 21 -19.42 -62.81 19.84
N CYS A 22 -18.51 -61.90 19.46
CA CYS A 22 -17.03 -62.00 19.39
C CYS A 22 -16.31 -63.12 18.57
N PHE A 23 -15.47 -62.75 17.59
CA PHE A 23 -14.01 -62.52 17.72
C PHE A 23 -13.35 -62.30 16.32
N LEU A 24 -12.23 -61.56 16.37
CA LEU A 24 -11.32 -61.03 15.34
C LEU A 24 -10.80 -62.02 14.26
N PHE A 25 -10.57 -61.55 13.01
CA PHE A 25 -9.23 -61.39 12.42
C PHE A 25 -9.22 -60.69 11.04
N THR A 26 -8.14 -59.93 10.83
CA THR A 26 -7.77 -58.94 9.81
C THR A 26 -7.54 -59.47 8.38
N ILE A 27 -8.09 -58.83 7.32
CA ILE A 27 -7.49 -58.77 5.95
C ILE A 27 -7.86 -57.45 5.22
N CYS A 28 -6.83 -56.64 4.93
CA CYS A 28 -6.52 -55.79 3.77
C CYS A 28 -7.61 -55.23 2.80
N LEU A 29 -7.72 -53.89 2.76
CA LEU A 29 -7.50 -52.94 1.64
C LEU A 29 -8.49 -51.75 1.64
N PRO A 30 -8.03 -50.49 1.42
CA PRO A 30 -8.88 -49.31 1.48
C PRO A 30 -9.45 -48.98 0.09
N SER A 31 -10.73 -48.63 0.03
CA SER A 31 -11.34 -48.06 -1.17
C SER A 31 -12.52 -47.20 -0.77
N SER A 32 -12.28 -45.90 -0.61
CA SER A 32 -13.19 -44.85 -1.07
C SER A 32 -12.62 -43.50 -0.70
N VAL A 33 -12.10 -42.86 -1.74
CA VAL A 33 -11.64 -41.48 -1.84
C VAL A 33 -12.76 -40.56 -1.32
N VAL A 34 -12.59 -40.02 -0.11
CA VAL A 34 -13.32 -38.83 0.33
C VAL A 34 -12.52 -37.64 -0.18
N ALA A 35 -13.12 -36.93 -1.12
CA ALA A 35 -12.56 -35.79 -1.83
C ALA A 35 -12.06 -34.70 -0.86
N THR A 36 -10.75 -34.67 -0.65
CA THR A 36 -10.01 -33.55 -0.04
C THR A 36 -9.82 -32.45 -1.08
N ASN A 37 -10.83 -31.61 -1.30
CA ASN A 37 -10.66 -30.34 -2.02
C ASN A 37 -10.17 -29.22 -1.08
N GLN A 38 -9.11 -29.51 -0.32
CA GLN A 38 -8.30 -28.51 0.39
C GLN A 38 -6.92 -28.33 -0.25
N GLN A 39 -6.59 -29.09 -1.29
CA GLN A 39 -5.27 -29.07 -1.95
C GLN A 39 -5.20 -28.15 -3.18
N GLU A 40 -6.32 -27.62 -3.68
CA GLU A 40 -6.36 -26.67 -4.81
C GLU A 40 -6.10 -25.20 -4.41
N ARG A 41 -6.03 -24.88 -3.11
CA ARG A 41 -5.71 -23.52 -2.63
C ARG A 41 -4.22 -23.26 -2.38
N GLN A 42 -3.38 -24.28 -2.59
CA GLN A 42 -1.93 -24.21 -2.44
C GLN A 42 -1.24 -24.78 -3.68
N SER A 43 -1.16 -24.01 -4.77
CA SER A 43 -0.07 -24.08 -5.79
C SER A 43 -0.45 -23.36 -7.09
N ILE A 44 -0.82 -22.08 -7.02
CA ILE A 44 -0.32 -21.19 -8.09
C ILE A 44 1.09 -20.80 -7.67
N SER A 45 2.05 -21.68 -7.98
CA SER A 45 3.42 -21.25 -8.23
C SER A 45 3.33 -20.27 -9.40
N VAL A 46 3.01 -19.01 -9.12
CA VAL A 46 2.97 -17.97 -10.17
C VAL A 46 4.39 -17.88 -10.68
N GLU A 47 4.61 -18.53 -11.80
CA GLU A 47 5.90 -18.69 -12.42
C GLU A 47 6.47 -17.28 -12.65
N ASN A 48 7.70 -17.04 -12.17
CA ASN A 48 8.41 -15.76 -12.29
C ASN A 48 7.78 -14.57 -11.54
N ALA A 49 7.27 -14.79 -10.33
CA ALA A 49 6.92 -13.69 -9.45
C ALA A 49 8.15 -12.79 -9.17
N PRO A 50 8.01 -11.46 -9.29
CA PRO A 50 9.12 -10.55 -9.12
C PRO A 50 9.64 -10.56 -7.67
N ILE A 51 10.97 -10.63 -7.53
CA ILE A 51 11.68 -10.55 -6.25
C ILE A 51 12.39 -9.21 -6.21
N TYR A 52 12.02 -8.36 -5.27
CA TYR A 52 12.68 -7.10 -5.02
C TYR A 52 13.97 -7.33 -4.21
N LYS A 53 15.12 -7.00 -4.82
CA LYS A 53 16.39 -7.00 -4.10
C LYS A 53 16.66 -5.61 -3.53
N LEU A 54 16.45 -5.46 -2.22
CA LEU A 54 16.74 -4.21 -1.52
C LEU A 54 18.24 -3.86 -1.68
N PRO A 55 18.59 -2.68 -2.22
CA PRO A 55 19.98 -2.32 -2.48
C PRO A 55 20.85 -2.21 -1.24
N THR A 56 20.30 -1.67 -0.15
CA THR A 56 21.00 -1.46 1.11
C THR A 56 20.26 -2.12 2.26
N LYS A 57 20.82 -3.19 2.81
CA LYS A 57 20.30 -3.84 4.02
C LYS A 57 20.57 -2.92 5.22
N ASN A 58 19.59 -2.82 6.14
CA ASN A 58 19.66 -2.04 7.38
C ASN A 58 19.68 -0.50 7.20
N ALA A 59 19.14 0.03 6.11
CA ALA A 59 18.93 1.47 5.98
C ALA A 59 17.87 1.98 6.99
N GLU A 60 17.87 3.27 7.29
CA GLU A 60 16.82 3.89 8.10
C GLU A 60 15.47 3.76 7.37
N ILE A 61 14.38 3.50 8.12
CA ILE A 61 13.03 3.55 7.55
C ILE A 61 12.66 5.02 7.32
N ARG A 62 12.30 5.36 6.08
CA ARG A 62 12.02 6.72 5.60
C ARG A 62 10.63 6.88 4.97
N ARG A 63 9.82 5.82 4.93
CA ARG A 63 8.43 5.85 4.46
C ARG A 63 7.47 6.09 5.63
N ARG A 64 6.38 6.82 5.39
CA ARG A 64 5.25 7.01 6.30
C ARG A 64 3.92 6.78 5.58
N GLU A 65 2.98 6.14 6.27
CA GLU A 65 1.61 5.96 5.81
C GLU A 65 0.65 6.88 6.57
N GLY A 66 -0.24 7.54 5.84
CA GLY A 66 -1.33 8.32 6.41
C GLY A 66 -2.31 7.39 7.14
N GLY A 67 -2.73 7.80 8.34
CA GLY A 67 -3.68 7.04 9.17
C GLY A 67 -3.05 5.99 10.09
N GLU A 68 -1.72 5.96 10.22
CA GLU A 68 -1.05 5.12 11.20
C GLU A 68 -1.02 5.78 12.59
N SER A 69 -1.86 5.29 13.51
CA SER A 69 -1.92 5.72 14.92
C SER A 69 -0.76 5.19 15.79
N ARG A 70 0.34 4.72 15.19
CA ARG A 70 1.56 4.36 15.94
C ARG A 70 2.42 5.59 16.11
N GLY A 71 2.32 6.18 17.31
CA GLY A 71 3.22 7.22 17.77
C GLY A 71 4.69 6.83 17.60
N THR A 72 5.41 7.58 16.77
CA THR A 72 6.85 7.77 16.93
C THR A 72 7.14 9.26 16.89
N THR A 73 7.30 9.81 18.09
CA THR A 73 7.75 11.15 18.46
C THR A 73 9.02 11.66 17.75
N ARG A 74 9.70 10.83 16.94
CA ARG A 74 10.89 11.22 16.16
C ARG A 74 10.59 11.81 14.79
N GLY A 75 9.41 11.53 14.23
CA GLY A 75 9.04 11.99 12.89
C GLY A 75 8.34 13.35 12.88
N LEU A 76 7.58 13.62 13.94
CA LEU A 76 6.88 14.89 14.18
C LEU A 76 7.87 16.04 14.24
N SER A 77 9.00 15.88 14.92
CA SER A 77 10.00 16.94 15.10
C SER A 77 10.66 17.38 13.78
N ARG A 78 10.91 16.48 12.81
CA ARG A 78 11.49 16.85 11.50
C ARG A 78 10.47 17.47 10.52
N GLY A 79 9.22 16.99 10.54
CA GLY A 79 8.14 17.54 9.72
C GLY A 79 7.66 18.90 10.22
N LEU A 80 7.43 19.03 11.54
CA LEU A 80 7.09 20.30 12.19
C LEU A 80 8.23 21.30 12.08
N SER A 81 9.49 20.92 12.29
CA SER A 81 10.59 21.89 12.13
C SER A 81 10.68 22.42 10.70
N ARG A 82 10.62 21.58 9.66
CA ARG A 82 10.68 22.09 8.28
C ARG A 82 9.43 22.88 7.87
N GLY A 83 8.24 22.45 8.28
CA GLY A 83 6.98 23.16 8.02
C GLY A 83 6.90 24.50 8.76
N LEU A 84 7.29 24.53 10.05
CA LEU A 84 7.39 25.76 10.84
C LEU A 84 8.48 26.67 10.29
N THR A 85 9.66 26.18 9.93
CA THR A 85 10.73 27.03 9.40
C THR A 85 10.33 27.68 8.07
N ARG A 86 9.67 26.95 7.15
CA ARG A 86 9.18 27.51 5.86
C ARG A 86 8.01 28.48 6.01
N GLY A 87 7.07 28.20 6.91
CA GLY A 87 5.94 29.08 7.20
C GLY A 87 6.35 30.35 7.95
N LEU A 88 7.25 30.21 8.93
CA LEU A 88 7.78 31.32 9.71
C LEU A 88 8.73 32.19 8.89
N SER A 89 9.65 31.64 8.09
CA SER A 89 10.64 32.44 7.35
C SER A 89 10.01 33.37 6.30
N ARG A 90 8.96 32.90 5.60
CA ARG A 90 8.22 33.69 4.60
C ARG A 90 7.24 34.71 5.22
N GLY A 91 6.67 34.43 6.39
CA GLY A 91 5.76 35.35 7.09
C GLY A 91 6.45 36.41 7.96
N LEU A 92 7.55 36.06 8.62
CA LEU A 92 8.25 36.92 9.58
C LEU A 92 9.00 38.10 8.95
N THR A 93 9.58 37.93 7.76
CA THR A 93 10.43 38.96 7.16
C THR A 93 9.64 40.18 6.67
N ARG A 94 8.33 40.06 6.42
CA ARG A 94 7.49 41.18 5.95
C ARG A 94 6.48 41.70 6.97
N GLY A 95 6.03 40.89 7.95
CA GLY A 95 4.94 41.29 8.86
C GLY A 95 5.35 41.74 10.26
N LEU A 96 6.52 41.33 10.77
CA LEU A 96 6.69 41.25 12.22
C LEU A 96 7.04 42.55 12.94
N SER A 97 7.65 43.53 12.27
CA SER A 97 8.13 44.73 12.96
C SER A 97 7.02 45.72 13.36
N ARG A 98 5.84 45.65 12.73
CA ARG A 98 4.73 46.60 13.00
C ARG A 98 3.46 45.96 13.58
N GLY A 99 3.24 44.65 13.41
CA GLY A 99 2.00 43.98 13.84
C GLY A 99 2.00 43.46 15.28
N LEU A 100 3.17 43.08 15.80
CA LEU A 100 3.27 42.19 16.96
C LEU A 100 2.91 42.88 18.30
N SER A 101 3.15 44.19 18.42
CA SER A 101 2.84 44.94 19.64
C SER A 101 1.34 45.30 19.81
N ARG A 102 0.57 45.37 18.71
CA ARG A 102 -0.88 45.69 18.74
C ARG A 102 -1.78 44.47 18.58
N GLY A 103 -1.29 43.39 17.95
CA GLY A 103 -2.07 42.17 17.70
C GLY A 103 -2.24 41.28 18.93
N LEU A 104 -1.18 41.10 19.73
CA LEU A 104 -1.19 40.18 20.88
C LEU A 104 -2.19 40.58 21.98
N THR A 105 -2.31 41.86 22.28
CA THR A 105 -3.21 42.35 23.33
C THR A 105 -4.69 42.28 22.95
N ARG A 106 -5.03 42.42 21.65
CA ARG A 106 -6.42 42.34 21.17
C ARG A 106 -6.84 40.93 20.72
N GLY A 107 -5.89 40.10 20.29
CA GLY A 107 -6.13 38.74 19.82
C GLY A 107 -6.47 37.78 20.96
N LEU A 108 -5.69 37.81 22.05
CA LEU A 108 -5.91 36.95 23.23
C LEU A 108 -7.24 37.27 23.93
N SER A 109 -7.59 38.55 24.04
CA SER A 109 -8.82 38.99 24.69
C SER A 109 -10.07 38.63 23.89
N ARG A 110 -10.02 38.68 22.54
CA ARG A 110 -11.13 38.24 21.67
C ARG A 110 -11.21 36.73 21.45
N GLY A 111 -10.07 36.04 21.45
CA GLY A 111 -10.01 34.57 21.29
C GLY A 111 -10.68 33.84 22.46
N LEU A 112 -10.41 34.27 23.70
CA LEU A 112 -11.02 33.68 24.89
C LEU A 112 -12.53 33.95 24.98
N SER A 113 -12.99 35.13 24.56
CA SER A 113 -14.42 35.46 24.59
C SER A 113 -15.23 34.80 23.46
N ARG A 114 -14.61 34.51 22.29
CA ARG A 114 -15.25 33.73 21.22
C ARG A 114 -15.21 32.22 21.43
N GLY A 115 -14.16 31.70 22.07
CA GLY A 115 -14.06 30.27 22.39
C GLY A 115 -15.15 29.78 23.34
N LEU A 116 -15.62 30.63 24.25
CA LEU A 116 -16.72 30.32 25.18
C LEU A 116 -18.12 30.46 24.57
N THR A 117 -18.27 31.15 23.44
CA THR A 117 -19.59 31.42 22.83
C THR A 117 -19.89 30.54 21.61
N ARG A 118 -18.89 29.91 20.98
CA ARG A 118 -19.06 28.99 19.83
C ARG A 118 -19.15 27.50 20.17
N GLY A 119 -19.17 27.15 21.46
CA GLY A 119 -19.53 25.80 21.89
C GLY A 119 -21.00 25.41 21.61
N ALA A 120 -21.79 26.33 21.04
CA ALA A 120 -23.15 26.08 20.61
C ALA A 120 -23.25 26.22 19.08
N GLU A 121 -23.65 25.12 18.45
CA GLU A 121 -24.20 25.03 17.09
C GLU A 121 -23.25 25.38 15.94
N THR A 122 -22.54 24.37 15.45
CA THR A 122 -22.28 24.26 14.01
C THR A 122 -22.38 22.79 13.66
N GLU A 123 -23.35 22.43 12.81
CA GLU A 123 -23.41 21.11 12.18
C GLU A 123 -22.09 20.85 11.45
N ILE A 124 -21.26 19.99 12.01
CA ILE A 124 -20.03 19.52 11.37
C ILE A 124 -20.48 18.60 10.25
N ILE A 125 -20.44 19.09 9.00
CA ILE A 125 -20.41 18.20 7.85
C ILE A 125 -19.08 17.45 7.98
N SER A 126 -19.11 16.25 8.57
CA SER A 126 -17.96 15.38 8.68
C SER A 126 -17.62 14.87 7.28
N VAL A 127 -16.77 15.59 6.55
CA VAL A 127 -16.23 15.09 5.29
C VAL A 127 -15.43 13.83 5.65
N PRO A 128 -15.78 12.65 5.13
CA PRO A 128 -15.06 11.43 5.45
C PRO A 128 -13.62 11.58 4.97
N ILE A 129 -12.67 11.51 5.91
CA ILE A 129 -11.24 11.47 5.60
C ILE A 129 -10.87 10.01 5.30
N PRO A 130 -10.09 9.73 4.25
CA PRO A 130 -9.61 8.38 3.99
C PRO A 130 -8.92 7.78 5.21
N ALA A 131 -9.22 6.53 5.55
CA ALA A 131 -8.60 5.86 6.68
C ALA A 131 -7.11 5.59 6.47
N ARG A 132 -6.67 5.39 5.21
CA ARG A 132 -5.28 5.03 4.86
C ARG A 132 -4.82 5.68 3.56
N MET A 133 -3.56 6.12 3.56
CA MET A 133 -2.82 6.52 2.37
C MET A 133 -1.39 6.02 2.44
N SER A 134 -1.01 5.21 1.46
CA SER A 134 0.25 4.48 1.47
C SER A 134 1.04 4.78 0.20
N PRO A 135 2.14 5.56 0.29
CA PRO A 135 3.11 5.67 -0.79
C PRO A 135 3.53 4.29 -1.31
N PHE A 136 3.52 4.09 -2.63
CA PHE A 136 4.07 2.88 -3.27
C PHE A 136 5.59 2.96 -3.29
N ALA A 137 6.18 2.97 -2.11
CA ALA A 137 7.61 3.10 -1.88
C ALA A 137 8.10 1.95 -0.99
N SER A 138 9.39 1.62 -1.08
CA SER A 138 10.03 0.79 -0.08
C SER A 138 10.04 1.46 1.29
N GLU A 139 10.26 0.70 2.37
CA GLU A 139 10.50 1.29 3.70
C GLU A 139 11.73 2.21 3.72
N HIS A 140 12.71 1.96 2.84
CA HIS A 140 13.93 2.74 2.67
C HIS A 140 13.88 3.57 1.39
N THR A 141 14.92 4.38 1.13
CA THR A 141 15.07 5.13 -0.12
C THR A 141 15.00 4.19 -1.32
N GLY A 142 13.94 4.32 -2.12
CA GLY A 142 13.76 3.56 -3.35
C GLY A 142 14.53 4.19 -4.51
N PHE A 143 14.99 3.37 -5.44
CA PHE A 143 15.72 3.85 -6.61
C PHE A 143 14.84 3.91 -7.85
N THR A 144 15.19 4.86 -8.72
CA THR A 144 14.66 4.95 -10.07
C THR A 144 15.75 5.11 -11.12
N SER A 145 15.55 4.55 -12.32
CA SER A 145 16.37 4.80 -13.51
C SER A 145 15.82 5.91 -14.41
N ASP A 146 14.60 6.37 -14.12
CA ASP A 146 13.98 7.49 -14.80
C ASP A 146 14.33 8.80 -14.06
N ARG A 147 14.67 9.85 -14.82
CA ARG A 147 14.90 11.17 -14.24
C ARG A 147 13.62 11.92 -13.95
N GLN A 148 12.50 11.53 -14.56
CA GLN A 148 11.20 12.15 -14.38
C GLN A 148 10.14 11.07 -14.01
N PRO A 149 10.37 10.32 -12.92
CA PRO A 149 9.57 9.14 -12.58
C PRO A 149 8.10 9.48 -12.33
N THR A 150 7.26 8.45 -12.49
CA THR A 150 5.88 8.46 -11.98
C THR A 150 5.85 7.92 -10.56
N LEU A 151 5.33 8.70 -9.63
CA LEU A 151 5.13 8.32 -8.23
C LEU A 151 3.70 7.83 -8.04
N ARG A 152 3.52 6.77 -7.25
CA ARG A 152 2.21 6.14 -7.03
C ARG A 152 1.91 5.98 -5.55
N TRP A 153 0.64 5.94 -5.21
CA TRP A 153 0.17 5.67 -3.84
C TRP A 153 -1.18 4.96 -3.86
N TYR A 154 -1.46 4.21 -2.80
CA TYR A 154 -2.79 3.70 -2.49
C TYR A 154 -3.51 4.66 -1.55
N ILE A 155 -4.83 4.78 -1.71
CA ILE A 155 -5.71 5.51 -0.81
C ILE A 155 -7.01 4.74 -0.61
N SER A 156 -7.49 4.66 0.63
CA SER A 156 -8.55 3.73 1.02
C SER A 156 -9.97 4.20 0.70
N ASP A 157 -10.16 5.49 0.44
CA ASP A 157 -11.48 6.09 0.22
C ASP A 157 -11.38 7.35 -0.64
N SER A 158 -12.53 7.87 -1.03
CA SER A 158 -12.68 9.14 -1.72
C SER A 158 -12.29 10.33 -0.83
N TRP A 159 -11.89 11.41 -1.47
CA TRP A 159 -11.61 12.71 -0.86
C TRP A 159 -12.03 13.79 -1.85
N PRO A 160 -13.06 14.61 -1.54
CA PRO A 160 -13.57 15.62 -2.48
C PRO A 160 -12.67 16.86 -2.59
N GLY A 161 -11.71 17.03 -1.68
CA GLY A 161 -10.78 18.16 -1.68
C GLY A 161 -9.54 17.92 -2.54
N LYS A 162 -8.56 18.80 -2.40
CA LYS A 162 -7.23 18.64 -3.00
C LYS A 162 -6.30 17.85 -2.08
N ILE A 163 -5.30 17.20 -2.67
CA ILE A 163 -4.13 16.66 -1.97
C ILE A 163 -2.95 17.57 -2.28
N GLU A 164 -2.29 18.08 -1.24
CA GLU A 164 -1.03 18.83 -1.38
C GLU A 164 0.09 17.83 -1.68
N PHE A 165 0.82 18.05 -2.77
CA PHE A 165 2.01 17.29 -3.12
C PHE A 165 3.24 18.20 -3.01
N THR A 166 4.25 17.72 -2.29
CA THR A 166 5.55 18.40 -2.19
C THR A 166 6.68 17.44 -2.49
N LEU A 167 7.66 17.88 -3.28
CA LEU A 167 8.94 17.20 -3.51
C LEU A 167 10.08 18.07 -3.00
N ASN A 168 10.85 17.53 -2.05
CA ASN A 168 11.98 18.23 -1.42
C ASN A 168 13.29 17.57 -1.80
N GLU A 169 14.26 18.36 -2.25
CA GLU A 169 15.65 17.92 -2.33
C GLU A 169 16.28 17.93 -0.93
N THR A 170 17.00 16.87 -0.57
CA THR A 170 17.62 16.76 0.76
C THR A 170 18.65 17.87 0.97
N ARG A 171 18.56 18.57 2.12
CA ARG A 171 19.40 19.73 2.51
C ARG A 171 19.15 21.01 1.71
N VAL A 172 18.11 21.05 0.87
CA VAL A 172 17.64 22.29 0.24
C VAL A 172 16.42 22.79 1.02
N GLU A 173 16.42 24.09 1.36
CA GLU A 173 15.32 24.66 2.13
C GLU A 173 14.04 24.72 1.31
N GLU A 174 14.12 25.12 0.05
CA GLU A 174 12.97 25.29 -0.83
C GLU A 174 12.56 23.98 -1.52
N PRO A 175 11.24 23.71 -1.66
CA PRO A 175 10.78 22.54 -2.39
C PRO A 175 11.11 22.69 -3.88
N VAL A 176 11.41 21.56 -4.51
CA VAL A 176 11.60 21.46 -5.96
C VAL A 176 10.26 21.54 -6.68
N LEU A 177 9.20 21.01 -6.05
CA LEU A 177 7.83 21.11 -6.53
C LEU A 177 6.90 21.18 -5.32
N GLU A 178 5.94 22.10 -5.39
CA GLU A 178 4.79 22.20 -4.49
C GLU A 178 3.56 22.43 -5.38
N THR A 179 2.57 21.55 -5.31
CA THR A 179 1.37 21.58 -6.17
C THR A 179 0.18 20.92 -5.50
N TYR A 180 -0.99 21.02 -6.12
CA TYR A 180 -2.23 20.42 -5.66
C TYR A 180 -2.78 19.43 -6.69
N ILE A 181 -3.12 18.23 -6.23
CA ILE A 181 -3.74 17.17 -7.03
C ILE A 181 -5.21 17.08 -6.64
N ASP A 182 -6.10 16.79 -7.59
CA ASP A 182 -7.47 16.41 -7.26
C ASP A 182 -7.51 15.18 -6.36
N GLY A 183 -8.38 15.23 -5.35
CA GLY A 183 -8.58 14.10 -4.46
C GLY A 183 -9.19 12.90 -5.17
N PRO A 184 -8.96 11.68 -4.65
CA PRO A 184 -9.54 10.46 -5.20
C PRO A 184 -11.07 10.48 -5.19
N THR A 185 -11.68 9.91 -6.22
CA THR A 185 -13.14 9.68 -6.27
C THR A 185 -13.55 8.38 -5.58
N ASN A 186 -12.60 7.47 -5.37
CA ASN A 186 -12.82 6.14 -4.80
C ASN A 186 -11.51 5.56 -4.26
N GLU A 187 -11.63 4.49 -3.46
CA GLU A 187 -10.51 3.62 -3.10
C GLU A 187 -9.72 3.20 -4.36
N GLY A 188 -8.40 3.31 -4.33
CA GLY A 188 -7.59 2.89 -5.46
C GLY A 188 -6.12 3.26 -5.40
N VAL A 189 -5.45 3.05 -6.53
CA VAL A 189 -4.06 3.45 -6.76
C VAL A 189 -4.07 4.66 -7.67
N TYR A 190 -3.42 5.74 -7.23
CA TYR A 190 -3.31 7.01 -7.94
C TYR A 190 -1.84 7.32 -8.24
N GLN A 191 -1.62 8.30 -9.12
CA GLN A 191 -0.28 8.63 -9.60
C GLN A 191 -0.08 10.12 -9.82
N ILE A 192 1.19 10.53 -9.80
CA ILE A 192 1.66 11.83 -10.25
C ILE A 192 2.96 11.62 -11.04
N SER A 193 3.03 12.18 -12.24
CA SER A 193 4.22 12.12 -13.10
C SER A 193 5.06 13.38 -12.91
N LEU A 194 6.35 13.24 -12.58
CA LEU A 194 7.24 14.40 -12.49
C LEU A 194 7.50 15.05 -13.86
N ALA A 195 7.32 14.32 -14.95
CA ALA A 195 7.42 14.85 -16.31
C ALA A 195 6.34 15.88 -16.61
N ASP A 196 5.13 15.73 -16.05
CA ASP A 196 4.01 16.66 -16.26
C ASP A 196 4.31 18.06 -15.68
N TYR A 197 5.28 18.13 -14.77
CA TYR A 197 5.75 19.35 -14.12
C TYR A 197 7.16 19.77 -14.57
N ASN A 198 7.72 19.11 -15.59
CA ASN A 198 9.10 19.32 -16.06
C ASN A 198 10.17 19.19 -14.96
N ILE A 199 9.94 18.31 -13.98
CA ILE A 199 10.87 18.09 -12.87
C ILE A 199 11.82 16.94 -13.19
N THR A 200 13.11 17.27 -13.27
CA THR A 200 14.20 16.31 -13.50
C THR A 200 15.02 16.10 -12.23
N LEU A 201 15.08 14.86 -11.75
CA LEU A 201 15.89 14.47 -10.59
C LEU A 201 17.38 14.50 -10.93
N LYS A 202 18.19 15.02 -10.00
CA LYS A 202 19.66 14.96 -10.08
C LYS A 202 20.15 13.56 -9.75
N ALA A 203 21.24 13.16 -10.40
CA ALA A 203 21.89 11.86 -10.15
C ALA A 203 22.44 11.79 -8.72
N ASP A 204 22.18 10.66 -8.06
CA ASP A 204 22.63 10.36 -6.70
C ASP A 204 22.19 11.38 -5.62
N VAL A 205 21.12 12.11 -5.90
CA VAL A 205 20.50 13.03 -4.93
C VAL A 205 19.22 12.40 -4.39
N GLU A 206 19.10 12.38 -3.05
CA GLU A 206 17.90 11.93 -2.37
C GLU A 206 16.85 13.04 -2.32
N TYR A 207 15.65 12.68 -2.73
CA TYR A 207 14.46 13.51 -2.61
C TYR A 207 13.46 12.86 -1.65
N GLU A 208 12.73 13.69 -0.91
CA GLU A 208 11.63 13.27 -0.05
C GLU A 208 10.34 13.89 -0.58
N TRP A 209 9.36 13.04 -0.89
CA TRP A 209 8.07 13.47 -1.41
C TRP A 209 6.96 13.21 -0.38
N PHE A 210 5.97 14.09 -0.38
CA PHE A 210 4.90 14.16 0.59
C PHE A 210 3.55 14.27 -0.11
N LEU A 211 2.56 13.57 0.44
CA LEU A 211 1.14 13.74 0.12
C LEU A 211 0.43 14.15 1.41
N ALA A 212 -0.23 15.29 1.42
CA ALA A 212 -1.01 15.75 2.57
C ALA A 212 -2.46 16.03 2.17
N ILE A 213 -3.39 15.36 2.85
CA ILE A 213 -4.78 15.82 2.92
C ILE A 213 -4.84 16.80 4.08
N VAL A 214 -5.32 18.01 3.81
CA VAL A 214 -5.45 19.12 4.77
C VAL A 214 -6.95 19.39 4.97
N PRO A 215 -7.61 18.73 5.93
CA PRO A 215 -9.05 18.89 6.13
C PRO A 215 -9.42 20.28 6.63
N ASP A 216 -8.58 20.84 7.49
CA ASP A 216 -8.70 22.20 8.03
C ASP A 216 -7.38 22.95 7.83
N PRO A 217 -7.30 23.90 6.89
CA PRO A 217 -6.11 24.72 6.67
C PRO A 217 -5.67 25.55 7.89
N GLU A 218 -6.58 25.87 8.80
CA GLU A 218 -6.28 26.61 10.03
C GLU A 218 -5.77 25.69 11.15
N GLU A 219 -6.03 24.37 11.07
CA GLU A 219 -5.66 23.34 12.05
C GLU A 219 -4.91 22.18 11.37
N ARG A 220 -3.71 22.47 10.84
CA ARG A 220 -2.86 21.49 10.14
C ARG A 220 -2.24 20.39 11.02
N SER A 221 -2.50 20.43 12.33
CA SER A 221 -2.02 19.42 13.27
C SER A 221 -2.62 18.03 13.00
N ALA A 222 -3.77 18.00 12.31
CA ALA A 222 -4.50 16.81 11.89
C ALA A 222 -4.24 16.40 10.43
N ASP A 223 -3.22 16.98 9.77
CA ASP A 223 -2.89 16.66 8.38
C ASP A 223 -2.67 15.15 8.22
N PHE A 224 -3.37 14.58 7.25
CA PHE A 224 -3.28 13.17 6.94
C PHE A 224 -2.17 12.98 5.90
N LEU A 225 -0.99 12.59 6.40
CA LEU A 225 0.29 12.66 5.71
C LEU A 225 0.87 11.29 5.35
N GLY A 226 1.19 11.10 4.08
CA GLY A 226 2.06 10.02 3.59
C GLY A 226 3.36 10.61 3.05
N SER A 227 4.48 9.92 3.24
CA SER A 227 5.76 10.38 2.69
C SER A 227 6.70 9.22 2.34
N ALA A 228 7.59 9.45 1.39
CA ALA A 228 8.64 8.49 1.05
C ALA A 228 9.84 9.18 0.41
N THR A 229 10.91 8.42 0.21
CA THR A 229 12.16 8.90 -0.37
C THR A 229 12.46 8.21 -1.70
N ILE A 230 13.07 8.96 -2.61
CA ILE A 230 13.46 8.51 -3.95
C ILE A 230 14.85 9.02 -4.29
N ARG A 231 15.61 8.24 -5.06
CA ARG A 231 16.89 8.64 -5.64
C ARG A 231 16.99 8.15 -7.07
N TYR A 232 17.38 9.05 -7.97
CA TYR A 232 17.71 8.67 -9.34
C TYR A 232 19.12 8.09 -9.40
N LEU A 233 19.24 6.88 -9.94
CA LEU A 233 20.50 6.21 -10.25
C LEU A 233 20.53 5.91 -11.75
N ALA A 234 21.59 6.32 -12.42
CA ALA A 234 21.78 5.96 -13.82
C ALA A 234 21.90 4.42 -13.92
N PRO A 235 21.21 3.79 -14.89
CA PRO A 235 21.30 2.34 -15.07
C PRO A 235 22.74 1.95 -15.47
N SER A 236 23.25 0.86 -14.92
CA SER A 236 24.53 0.29 -15.35
C SER A 236 24.43 -0.27 -16.78
N ASP A 237 25.58 -0.49 -17.42
CA ASP A 237 25.63 -1.12 -18.75
C ASP A 237 24.96 -2.50 -18.72
N GLU A 238 25.23 -3.30 -17.69
CA GLU A 238 24.62 -4.62 -17.48
C GLU A 238 23.08 -4.53 -17.35
N LEU A 239 22.57 -3.54 -16.61
CA LEU A 239 21.12 -3.33 -16.49
C LEU A 239 20.54 -2.90 -17.84
N SER A 240 21.20 -1.96 -18.53
CA SER A 240 20.74 -1.43 -19.81
C SER A 240 20.66 -2.52 -20.89
N GLU A 241 21.69 -3.38 -20.97
CA GLU A 241 21.71 -4.53 -21.88
C GLU A 241 20.59 -5.52 -21.56
N ARG A 242 20.40 -5.85 -20.28
CA ARG A 242 19.34 -6.76 -19.84
C ARG A 242 17.94 -6.19 -20.11
N LEU A 243 17.73 -4.89 -19.93
CA LEU A 243 16.46 -4.24 -20.26
C LEU A 243 16.17 -4.27 -21.77
N SER A 244 17.19 -4.05 -22.60
CA SER A 244 17.04 -4.04 -24.06
C SER A 244 16.62 -5.39 -24.64
N SER A 245 17.06 -6.49 -24.01
CA SER A 245 16.73 -7.87 -24.40
C SER A 245 15.46 -8.42 -23.73
N THR A 246 14.91 -7.70 -22.75
CA THR A 246 13.72 -8.15 -21.99
C THR A 246 12.43 -7.63 -22.64
N PRO A 247 11.41 -8.49 -22.85
CA PRO A 247 10.10 -8.05 -23.31
C PRO A 247 9.49 -6.96 -22.41
N LYS A 248 8.86 -5.95 -23.02
CA LYS A 248 8.29 -4.79 -22.29
C LYS A 248 7.35 -5.19 -21.16
N ASN A 249 6.54 -6.22 -21.36
CA ASN A 249 5.60 -6.76 -20.37
C ASN A 249 6.26 -7.58 -19.24
N LYS A 250 7.60 -7.62 -19.18
CA LYS A 250 8.38 -8.29 -18.14
C LYS A 250 9.44 -7.38 -17.51
N LEU A 251 9.60 -6.13 -17.95
CA LEU A 251 10.64 -5.22 -17.42
C LEU A 251 10.56 -5.02 -15.90
N TYR A 252 9.36 -5.04 -15.32
CA TYR A 252 9.17 -4.91 -13.88
C TYR A 252 9.88 -6.00 -13.07
N THR A 253 10.09 -7.20 -13.62
CA THR A 253 10.83 -8.26 -12.91
C THR A 253 12.32 -7.95 -12.85
N VAL A 254 12.89 -7.43 -13.94
CA VAL A 254 14.29 -7.03 -14.03
C VAL A 254 14.59 -5.85 -13.11
N TYR A 255 13.74 -4.83 -13.13
CA TYR A 255 13.89 -3.68 -12.22
C TYR A 255 13.81 -4.08 -10.75
N ALA A 256 12.84 -4.94 -10.38
CA ALA A 256 12.73 -5.44 -9.01
C ALA A 256 13.99 -6.19 -8.59
N GLU A 257 14.50 -7.07 -9.46
CA GLU A 257 15.70 -7.86 -9.19
C GLU A 257 16.96 -6.99 -9.07
N LYS A 258 17.01 -5.86 -9.78
CA LYS A 258 18.14 -4.92 -9.75
C LYS A 258 17.98 -3.81 -8.71
N GLY A 259 16.89 -3.82 -7.94
CA GLY A 259 16.66 -2.88 -6.83
C GLY A 259 16.07 -1.53 -7.23
N TYR A 260 15.59 -1.39 -8.47
CA TYR A 260 14.95 -0.20 -9.01
C TYR A 260 13.45 -0.22 -8.70
N TRP A 261 13.12 0.05 -7.43
CA TRP A 261 11.75 -0.09 -6.91
C TRP A 261 10.71 0.73 -7.69
N TYR A 262 10.99 2.01 -7.95
CA TYR A 262 10.02 2.89 -8.58
C TYR A 262 9.75 2.49 -10.03
N ASP A 263 10.77 2.08 -10.79
CA ASP A 263 10.58 1.56 -12.14
C ASP A 263 9.80 0.24 -12.11
N ALA A 264 10.10 -0.67 -11.17
CA ALA A 264 9.40 -1.94 -11.05
C ALA A 264 7.91 -1.75 -10.79
N ILE A 265 7.56 -0.92 -9.80
CA ILE A 265 6.16 -0.72 -9.41
C ILE A 265 5.38 0.05 -10.47
N ASP A 266 6.00 1.03 -11.14
CA ASP A 266 5.34 1.78 -12.21
C ASP A 266 5.14 0.93 -13.47
N ASN A 267 6.16 0.19 -13.93
CA ASN A 267 6.02 -0.69 -15.10
C ASN A 267 4.93 -1.74 -14.87
N LEU A 268 4.87 -2.33 -13.67
CA LEU A 268 3.83 -3.29 -13.32
C LEU A 268 2.45 -2.64 -13.22
N SER A 269 2.36 -1.46 -12.62
CA SER A 269 1.08 -0.76 -12.47
C SER A 269 0.51 -0.31 -13.81
N ARG A 270 1.34 0.20 -14.74
CA ARG A 270 0.88 0.50 -16.12
C ARG A 270 0.29 -0.71 -16.83
N LEU A 271 0.88 -1.89 -16.65
CA LEU A 271 0.32 -3.12 -17.21
C LEU A 271 -1.05 -3.44 -16.60
N ILE A 272 -1.23 -3.24 -15.29
CA ILE A 272 -2.52 -3.41 -14.60
C ILE A 272 -3.53 -2.36 -15.06
N ASP A 273 -3.11 -1.11 -15.24
CA ASP A 273 -3.99 -0.03 -15.71
C ASP A 273 -4.58 -0.37 -17.08
N THR A 274 -3.81 -1.03 -17.96
CA THR A 274 -4.29 -1.51 -19.27
C THR A 274 -5.09 -2.82 -19.22
N ARG A 275 -4.88 -3.65 -18.19
CA ARG A 275 -5.47 -4.98 -18.04
C ARG A 275 -5.87 -5.20 -16.59
N PRO A 276 -6.91 -4.49 -16.11
CA PRO A 276 -7.26 -4.44 -14.70
C PRO A 276 -7.68 -5.80 -14.15
N ASP A 277 -8.14 -6.74 -14.98
CA ASP A 277 -8.60 -8.05 -14.52
C ASP A 277 -7.52 -9.15 -14.66
N ASP A 278 -6.29 -8.78 -15.06
CA ASP A 278 -5.18 -9.72 -15.16
C ASP A 278 -4.71 -10.15 -13.76
N SER A 279 -5.13 -11.34 -13.38
CA SER A 279 -4.88 -11.91 -12.06
C SER A 279 -3.40 -12.15 -11.78
N ILE A 280 -2.59 -12.42 -12.81
CA ILE A 280 -1.15 -12.63 -12.68
C ILE A 280 -0.47 -11.31 -12.32
N LEU A 281 -0.79 -10.22 -13.03
CA LEU A 281 -0.21 -8.91 -12.74
C LEU A 281 -0.58 -8.40 -11.35
N ARG A 282 -1.86 -8.51 -10.96
CA ARG A 282 -2.29 -8.12 -9.61
C ARG A 282 -1.62 -8.97 -8.53
N THR A 283 -1.47 -10.27 -8.78
CA THR A 283 -0.73 -11.16 -7.86
C THR A 283 0.74 -10.75 -7.74
N HIS A 284 1.38 -10.35 -8.84
CA HIS A 284 2.74 -9.83 -8.82
C HIS A 284 2.85 -8.52 -8.02
N ARG A 285 1.90 -7.59 -8.19
CA ARG A 285 1.94 -6.30 -7.47
C ARG A 285 1.69 -6.51 -5.98
N MET A 286 0.69 -7.31 -5.62
CA MET A 286 0.45 -7.75 -4.25
C MET A 286 1.73 -8.33 -3.62
N ARG A 287 2.44 -9.22 -4.33
CA ARG A 287 3.69 -9.84 -3.82
C ARG A 287 4.83 -8.84 -3.65
N LEU A 288 5.01 -7.90 -4.56
CA LEU A 288 6.00 -6.83 -4.40
C LEU A 288 5.67 -5.93 -3.21
N LEU A 289 4.42 -5.50 -3.07
CA LEU A 289 3.97 -4.66 -1.96
C LEU A 289 4.19 -5.34 -0.61
N LYS A 290 3.94 -6.66 -0.51
CA LYS A 290 4.24 -7.45 0.69
C LYS A 290 5.74 -7.47 1.03
N GLN A 291 6.63 -7.51 0.04
CA GLN A 291 8.08 -7.52 0.26
C GLN A 291 8.61 -6.20 0.86
N VAL A 292 7.85 -5.11 0.76
CA VAL A 292 8.22 -3.80 1.32
C VAL A 292 7.28 -3.33 2.44
N ASN A 293 6.60 -4.29 3.08
CA ASN A 293 5.73 -4.05 4.22
C ASN A 293 4.60 -3.05 3.93
N LEU A 294 3.92 -3.22 2.78
CA LEU A 294 2.70 -2.48 2.41
C LEU A 294 1.48 -3.43 2.39
N PRO A 295 1.07 -3.99 3.55
CA PRO A 295 0.04 -5.04 3.60
C PRO A 295 -1.34 -4.55 3.17
N LEU A 296 -1.69 -3.28 3.42
CA LEU A 296 -3.00 -2.71 3.09
C LEU A 296 -3.14 -2.47 1.58
N ALA A 297 -2.12 -1.88 0.96
CA ALA A 297 -2.04 -1.78 -0.49
C ALA A 297 -2.06 -3.17 -1.16
N ALA A 298 -1.39 -4.17 -0.57
CA ALA A 298 -1.44 -5.54 -1.07
C ALA A 298 -2.84 -6.17 -0.91
N ALA A 299 -3.58 -5.81 0.15
CA ALA A 299 -4.95 -6.26 0.36
C ALA A 299 -5.91 -5.70 -0.69
N TYR A 300 -5.67 -4.47 -1.19
CA TYR A 300 -6.44 -3.92 -2.30
C TYR A 300 -6.32 -4.79 -3.56
N ASP A 301 -5.11 -5.19 -3.96
CA ASP A 301 -4.96 -6.11 -5.10
C ASP A 301 -5.60 -7.48 -4.83
N SER A 302 -5.53 -7.98 -3.59
CA SER A 302 -6.21 -9.23 -3.19
C SER A 302 -7.73 -9.14 -3.32
N LYS A 303 -8.33 -8.01 -2.92
CA LYS A 303 -9.77 -7.73 -3.06
C LYS A 303 -10.18 -7.66 -4.53
N MET A 304 -9.36 -7.06 -5.38
CA MET A 304 -9.63 -6.96 -6.81
C MET A 304 -9.52 -8.30 -7.55
N LEU A 305 -8.79 -9.28 -7.00
CA LEU A 305 -8.75 -10.66 -7.51
C LEU A 305 -10.01 -11.49 -7.18
N SER A 306 -10.81 -11.04 -6.20
CA SER A 306 -12.03 -11.74 -5.75
C SER A 306 -13.33 -11.18 -6.33
N LYS A 307 -13.23 -10.15 -7.18
CA LYS A 307 -14.36 -9.57 -7.92
C LYS A 307 -14.50 -10.28 -9.25
#